data_AF-A0A2D8YEQ0-F1
#
_entry.id   AF-A0A2D8YEQ0-F1
#
_cell.length_a   1.000
_cell.length_b   1.000
_cell.length_c   1.000
_cell.angle_alpha   90.00
_cell.angle_beta   90.00
_cell.angle_gamma   90.00
#
_symmetry.space_group_name_H-M   'P 1'
#
loop_
_entity.id
_entity.type
_entity.pdbx_description
1 polymer ?
#
loop_
_entity_poly.entity_id
_entity_poly.type
_entity_poly.pdbx_seq_one_letter_code
_entity_poly.pdbx_strand_id
1 'polypeptide(L)'
;MLDVVELTNEVLRSNGYETFDIDQEEVGSIGFENEINFGFVLFYKTPPALVENWKQDSEALFGRYRFQIQRGGSKAWNAYSVFLCGGKPSRSEALSFSDIEEDLSGSRKLARSAVGSDDSIKIALQPLIGLGHAPMLEPVDLEEDVRLISSELPNAALDAFFREARPDEVLRLLGRADEN
;
A
#
# COMPACT_ATOMS: atom_id res chain seq x y z
N MET A 1 -20.52 -9.51 12.43
CA MET A 1 -19.89 -8.17 12.40
C MET A 1 -18.64 -8.15 13.26
N LEU A 2 -18.66 -8.67 14.50
CA LEU A 2 -17.46 -8.91 15.32
C LEU A 2 -16.30 -9.55 14.54
N ASP A 3 -16.58 -10.61 13.79
CA ASP A 3 -15.60 -11.30 12.93
C ASP A 3 -14.92 -10.38 11.90
N VAL A 4 -15.67 -9.51 11.22
CA VAL A 4 -15.12 -8.60 10.20
C VAL A 4 -14.26 -7.49 10.82
N VAL A 5 -14.62 -7.03 12.02
CA VAL A 5 -13.83 -6.04 12.78
C VAL A 5 -12.51 -6.67 13.21
N GLU A 6 -12.55 -7.87 13.81
CA GLU A 6 -11.35 -8.61 14.23
C GLU A 6 -10.42 -8.90 13.04
N LEU A 7 -10.95 -9.46 11.94
CA LEU A 7 -10.17 -9.73 10.74
C LEU A 7 -9.55 -8.46 10.14
N THR A 8 -10.28 -7.34 10.13
CA THR A 8 -9.73 -6.07 9.66
C THR A 8 -8.59 -5.59 10.54
N ASN A 9 -8.71 -5.77 11.86
CA ASN A 9 -7.67 -5.44 12.82
C ASN A 9 -6.40 -6.27 12.56
N GLU A 10 -6.56 -7.58 12.35
CA GLU A 10 -5.45 -8.49 12.02
C GLU A 10 -4.77 -8.13 10.69
N VAL A 11 -5.54 -7.84 9.64
CA VAL A 11 -5.00 -7.44 8.33
C VAL A 11 -4.22 -6.13 8.44
N LEU A 12 -4.75 -5.12 9.13
CA LEU A 12 -4.04 -3.85 9.32
C LEU A 12 -2.74 -4.04 10.11
N ARG A 13 -2.78 -4.75 11.23
CA ARG A 13 -1.60 -5.02 12.06
C ARG A 13 -0.51 -5.79 11.31
N SER A 14 -0.93 -6.78 10.52
CA SER A 14 0.00 -7.57 9.70
C SER A 14 0.69 -6.75 8.61
N ASN A 15 0.19 -5.56 8.29
CA ASN A 15 0.73 -4.64 7.29
C ASN A 15 1.33 -3.36 7.93
N GLY A 16 1.76 -3.45 9.18
CA GLY A 16 2.53 -2.39 9.84
C GLY A 16 1.71 -1.22 10.37
N TYR A 17 0.41 -1.41 10.57
CA TYR A 17 -0.44 -0.44 11.24
C TYR A 17 -0.60 -0.77 12.73
N GLU A 18 -0.55 0.25 13.56
CA GLU A 18 -1.13 0.21 14.90
C GLU A 18 -2.64 0.40 14.78
N THR A 19 -3.40 -0.28 15.63
CA THR A 19 -4.86 -0.17 15.66
C THR A 19 -5.35 0.10 17.07
N PHE A 20 -6.39 0.92 17.17
CA PHE A 20 -7.01 1.30 18.43
C PHE A 20 -8.54 1.31 18.30
N ASP A 21 -9.20 0.94 19.39
CA ASP A 21 -10.66 0.91 19.43
C ASP A 21 -11.23 2.31 19.45
N ILE A 22 -12.33 2.49 18.73
CA ILE A 22 -13.10 3.72 18.74
C ILE A 22 -14.43 3.42 19.42
N ASP A 23 -14.71 4.20 20.45
CA ASP A 23 -15.95 4.08 21.19
C ASP A 23 -17.09 4.73 20.40
N GLN A 24 -17.64 4.02 19.41
CA GLN A 24 -18.80 4.43 18.62
C GLN A 24 -19.90 3.38 18.79
N GLU A 25 -20.89 3.68 19.63
CA GLU A 25 -21.85 2.70 20.18
C GLU A 25 -22.68 1.94 19.13
N GLU A 26 -22.93 2.53 17.96
CA GLU A 26 -23.84 1.96 16.94
C GLU A 26 -23.14 1.35 15.72
N VAL A 27 -21.92 1.79 15.42
CA VAL A 27 -21.16 1.43 14.21
C VAL A 27 -19.84 0.85 14.67
N GLY A 28 -19.58 -0.42 14.33
CA GLY A 28 -18.26 -1.00 14.55
C GLY A 28 -17.23 -0.09 13.89
N SER A 29 -16.17 0.26 14.61
CA SER A 29 -15.15 1.16 14.06
C SER A 29 -13.77 0.85 14.64
N ILE A 30 -12.76 1.04 13.80
CA ILE A 30 -11.35 0.84 14.15
C ILE A 30 -10.58 2.07 13.73
N GLY A 31 -9.76 2.61 14.63
CA GLY A 31 -8.76 3.59 14.29
C GLY A 31 -7.46 2.89 13.92
N PHE A 32 -6.76 3.42 12.92
CA PHE A 32 -5.47 2.88 12.51
C PHE A 32 -4.48 3.99 12.20
N GLU A 33 -3.20 3.73 12.45
CA GLU A 33 -2.12 4.60 12.03
C GLU A 33 -0.81 3.84 11.81
N ASN A 34 0.06 4.40 10.98
CA ASN A 34 1.46 4.03 10.90
C ASN A 34 2.30 5.31 10.76
N GLU A 35 3.55 5.21 10.32
CA GLU A 35 4.43 6.38 10.16
C GLU A 35 3.91 7.41 9.14
N ILE A 36 3.11 7.00 8.15
CA ILE A 36 2.76 7.81 6.99
C ILE A 36 1.26 8.11 6.92
N ASN A 37 0.42 7.15 7.29
CA ASN A 37 -1.02 7.16 7.15
C ASN A 37 -1.69 7.13 8.52
N PHE A 38 -2.86 7.74 8.63
CA PHE A 38 -3.77 7.51 9.74
C PHE A 38 -5.20 7.50 9.20
N GLY A 39 -6.12 6.88 9.92
CA GLY A 39 -7.50 6.87 9.49
C GLY A 39 -8.43 6.06 10.36
N PHE A 40 -9.63 5.91 9.85
CA PHE A 40 -10.71 5.19 10.50
C PHE A 40 -11.34 4.21 9.53
N VAL A 41 -11.68 3.01 10.02
CA VAL A 41 -12.56 2.06 9.34
C VAL A 41 -13.91 2.08 10.04
N LEU A 42 -14.99 2.27 9.28
CA LEU A 42 -16.37 2.21 9.75
C LEU A 42 -17.09 1.03 9.09
N PHE A 43 -17.79 0.25 9.90
CA PHE A 43 -18.44 -0.99 9.48
C PHE A 43 -19.97 -0.84 9.45
N TYR A 44 -20.55 -0.93 8.26
CA TYR A 44 -21.99 -0.83 8.05
C TYR A 44 -22.60 -2.20 7.83
N LYS A 45 -23.81 -2.40 8.37
CA LYS A 45 -24.59 -3.63 8.16
C LYS A 45 -24.98 -3.84 6.70
N THR A 46 -25.35 -2.76 6.01
CA THR A 46 -25.92 -2.81 4.67
C THR A 46 -25.38 -1.67 3.79
N PRO A 47 -25.33 -1.86 2.46
CA PRO A 47 -24.96 -0.80 1.53
C PRO A 47 -25.83 0.47 1.64
N PRO A 48 -27.18 0.40 1.78
CA PRO A 48 -27.98 1.60 1.97
C PRO A 48 -27.58 2.41 3.21
N ALA A 49 -27.28 1.72 4.33
CA ALA A 49 -26.85 2.41 5.56
C ALA A 49 -25.51 3.12 5.37
N LEU A 50 -24.59 2.54 4.58
CA LEU A 50 -23.33 3.20 4.22
C LEU A 50 -23.61 4.47 3.40
N VAL A 51 -24.38 4.36 2.31
CA VAL A 51 -24.67 5.49 1.42
C VAL A 51 -25.36 6.64 2.17
N GLU A 52 -26.26 6.33 3.10
CA GLU A 52 -27.02 7.34 3.84
C GLU A 52 -26.18 8.03 4.92
N ASN A 53 -25.32 7.31 5.63
CA ASN A 53 -24.73 7.79 6.89
C ASN A 53 -23.23 8.13 6.82
N TRP A 54 -22.51 7.69 5.79
CA TRP A 54 -21.03 7.79 5.74
C TRP A 54 -20.48 9.19 6.04
N LYS A 55 -21.17 10.23 5.55
CA LYS A 55 -20.70 11.61 5.67
C LYS A 55 -20.81 12.10 7.11
N GLN A 56 -21.99 11.92 7.70
CA GLN A 56 -22.23 12.29 9.08
C GLN A 56 -21.31 11.52 10.03
N ASP A 57 -21.15 10.21 9.82
CA ASP A 57 -20.36 9.36 10.70
C ASP A 57 -18.86 9.68 10.61
N SER A 58 -18.34 9.91 9.40
CA SER A 58 -16.94 10.32 9.23
C SER A 58 -16.68 11.72 9.80
N GLU A 59 -17.55 12.70 9.55
CA GLU A 59 -17.41 14.05 10.11
C GLU A 59 -17.44 14.04 11.64
N ALA A 60 -18.30 13.23 12.26
CA ALA A 60 -18.35 13.06 13.71
C ALA A 60 -17.04 12.48 14.27
N LEU A 61 -16.48 11.44 13.63
CA LEU A 61 -15.20 10.86 14.04
C LEU A 61 -14.04 11.83 13.88
N PHE A 62 -13.93 12.50 12.74
CA PHE A 62 -12.88 13.49 12.50
C PHE A 62 -13.01 14.69 13.45
N GLY A 63 -14.22 15.10 13.79
CA GLY A 63 -14.49 16.10 14.82
C GLY A 63 -13.98 15.68 16.19
N ARG A 64 -14.27 14.44 16.61
CA ARG A 64 -13.84 13.86 17.90
C ARG A 64 -12.32 13.78 18.03
N TYR A 65 -11.63 13.39 16.96
CA TYR A 65 -10.18 13.21 16.95
C TYR A 65 -9.40 14.40 16.37
N ARG A 66 -10.06 15.55 16.19
CA ARG A 66 -9.48 16.73 15.52
C ARG A 66 -8.12 17.15 16.08
N PHE A 67 -7.94 17.11 17.40
CA PHE A 67 -6.69 17.53 18.02
C PHE A 67 -5.54 16.54 17.78
N GLN A 68 -5.84 15.25 17.79
CA GLN A 68 -4.88 14.19 17.46
C GLN A 68 -4.44 14.32 16.01
N ILE A 69 -5.40 14.56 15.11
CA ILE A 69 -5.16 14.76 13.67
C ILE A 69 -4.29 16.00 13.43
N GLN A 70 -4.62 17.13 14.07
CA GLN A 70 -3.85 18.36 13.94
C GLN A 70 -2.42 18.23 14.47
N ARG A 71 -2.21 17.38 15.48
CA ARG A 71 -0.86 17.09 16.02
C ARG A 71 -0.07 16.11 15.17
N GLY A 72 -0.72 15.39 14.24
CA GLY A 72 -0.10 14.43 13.32
C GLY A 72 0.86 15.04 12.29
N GLY A 73 0.97 16.38 12.22
CA GLY A 73 1.95 17.05 11.38
C GLY A 73 1.86 16.65 9.90
N SER A 74 2.94 16.10 9.36
CA SER A 74 3.00 15.62 7.97
C SER A 74 2.05 14.45 7.67
N LYS A 75 1.62 13.66 8.67
CA LYS A 75 0.64 12.57 8.50
C LYS A 75 -0.76 13.09 8.17
N ALA A 76 -1.06 14.35 8.51
CA ALA A 76 -2.39 14.93 8.34
C ALA A 76 -2.88 14.92 6.86
N TRP A 77 -1.95 14.92 5.89
CA TRP A 77 -2.27 14.85 4.46
C TRP A 77 -2.71 13.45 4.01
N ASN A 78 -2.42 12.41 4.79
CA ASN A 78 -2.72 11.02 4.49
C ASN A 78 -3.79 10.45 5.43
N ALA A 79 -4.83 11.26 5.67
CA ALA A 79 -6.02 10.84 6.39
C ALA A 79 -6.90 9.95 5.51
N TYR A 80 -7.33 8.80 6.03
CA TYR A 80 -8.24 7.89 5.34
C TYR A 80 -9.55 7.67 6.12
N SER A 81 -10.67 7.65 5.40
CA SER A 81 -11.95 7.11 5.84
C SER A 81 -12.26 5.86 5.02
N VAL A 82 -12.30 4.71 5.66
CA VAL A 82 -12.65 3.44 5.03
C VAL A 82 -14.05 3.04 5.47
N PHE A 83 -14.93 2.78 4.52
CA PHE A 83 -16.30 2.37 4.75
C PHE A 83 -16.49 0.95 4.22
N LEU A 84 -16.70 -0.01 5.11
CA LEU A 84 -16.85 -1.42 4.77
C LEU A 84 -18.29 -1.87 5.06
N CYS A 85 -18.90 -2.61 4.15
CA CYS A 85 -20.17 -3.27 4.42
C CYS A 85 -20.21 -4.72 3.92
N GLY A 86 -20.97 -5.58 4.61
CA GLY A 86 -21.06 -7.00 4.27
C GLY A 86 -22.06 -7.34 3.16
N GLY A 87 -23.03 -6.46 2.89
CA GLY A 87 -24.05 -6.69 1.88
C GLY A 87 -23.55 -6.48 0.45
N LYS A 88 -24.19 -7.13 -0.52
CA LYS A 88 -23.95 -6.88 -1.95
C LYS A 88 -24.73 -5.64 -2.39
N PRO A 89 -24.09 -4.65 -3.03
CA PRO A 89 -24.75 -3.42 -3.43
C PRO A 89 -25.62 -3.64 -4.66
N SER A 90 -26.71 -2.87 -4.74
CA SER A 90 -27.42 -2.63 -5.99
C SER A 90 -26.55 -1.81 -6.95
N ARG A 91 -26.96 -1.72 -8.23
CA ARG A 91 -26.22 -0.92 -9.22
C ARG A 91 -26.15 0.56 -8.85
N SER A 92 -27.23 1.11 -8.29
CA SER A 92 -27.25 2.50 -7.81
C SER A 92 -26.34 2.70 -6.61
N GLU A 93 -26.35 1.78 -5.64
CA GLU A 93 -25.44 1.86 -4.48
C GLU A 93 -23.98 1.77 -4.88
N ALA A 94 -23.65 0.92 -5.85
CA ALA A 94 -22.28 0.81 -6.37
C ALA A 94 -21.81 2.11 -7.05
N LEU A 95 -22.70 2.82 -7.75
CA LEU A 95 -22.40 4.16 -8.27
C LEU A 95 -22.20 5.16 -7.13
N SER A 96 -23.05 5.14 -6.12
CA SER A 96 -22.89 6.00 -4.94
C SER A 96 -21.58 5.76 -4.21
N PHE A 97 -21.03 4.54 -4.19
CA PHE A 97 -19.70 4.31 -3.63
C PHE A 97 -18.60 5.02 -4.43
N SER A 98 -18.72 5.10 -5.76
CA SER A 98 -17.81 5.90 -6.59
C SER A 98 -17.93 7.38 -6.22
N ASP A 99 -19.16 7.89 -6.11
CA ASP A 99 -19.41 9.28 -5.71
C ASP A 99 -18.81 9.60 -4.33
N ILE A 100 -18.85 8.64 -3.40
CA ILE A 100 -18.22 8.76 -2.08
C ILE A 100 -16.70 8.85 -2.22
N GLU A 101 -16.06 8.00 -3.02
CA GLU A 101 -14.60 8.07 -3.22
C GLU A 101 -14.14 9.33 -3.94
N GLU A 102 -14.99 9.88 -4.80
CA GLU A 102 -14.75 11.13 -5.52
C GLU A 102 -15.02 12.39 -4.67
N ASP A 103 -15.66 12.27 -3.50
CA ASP A 103 -15.75 13.37 -2.55
C ASP A 103 -14.37 13.67 -1.96
N LEU A 104 -13.78 14.80 -2.35
CA LEU A 104 -12.43 15.21 -1.93
C LEU A 104 -12.38 15.94 -0.57
N SER A 105 -13.48 16.00 0.18
CA SER A 105 -13.54 16.75 1.44
C SER A 105 -12.93 15.96 2.61
N GLY A 106 -12.09 16.62 3.42
CA GLY A 106 -11.63 16.12 4.71
C GLY A 106 -10.57 15.00 4.69
N SER A 107 -10.82 13.90 3.99
CA SER A 107 -9.95 12.72 3.92
C SER A 107 -10.09 11.97 2.60
N ARG A 108 -9.11 11.12 2.29
CA ARG A 108 -9.21 10.13 1.22
C ARG A 108 -10.23 9.07 1.65
N LYS A 109 -11.08 8.63 0.72
CA LYS A 109 -12.18 7.70 1.04
C LYS A 109 -12.00 6.40 0.29
N LEU A 110 -12.38 5.30 0.95
CA LEU A 110 -12.46 3.96 0.38
C LEU A 110 -13.82 3.39 0.75
N ALA A 111 -14.69 3.15 -0.22
CA ALA A 111 -16.02 2.58 -0.01
C ALA A 111 -16.08 1.17 -0.61
N ARG A 112 -16.25 0.15 0.23
CA ARG A 112 -16.24 -1.26 -0.19
C ARG A 112 -17.42 -2.01 0.41
N SER A 113 -17.85 -3.03 -0.31
CA SER A 113 -18.99 -3.87 0.03
C SER A 113 -18.69 -5.34 -0.22
N ALA A 114 -19.64 -6.22 0.14
CA ALA A 114 -19.45 -7.66 0.10
C ALA A 114 -18.19 -8.12 0.89
N VAL A 115 -17.89 -7.42 1.99
CA VAL A 115 -16.75 -7.72 2.85
C VAL A 115 -17.17 -8.71 3.94
N GLY A 116 -16.61 -9.91 3.92
CA GLY A 116 -16.98 -10.99 4.83
C GLY A 116 -15.96 -12.13 4.96
N SER A 117 -14.82 -12.02 4.30
CA SER A 117 -13.69 -12.96 4.38
C SER A 117 -12.37 -12.20 4.43
N ASP A 118 -11.32 -12.85 4.91
CA ASP A 118 -9.95 -12.33 4.92
C ASP A 118 -9.51 -11.80 3.54
N ASP A 119 -9.73 -12.58 2.47
CA ASP A 119 -9.41 -12.14 1.10
C ASP A 119 -10.18 -10.89 0.68
N SER A 120 -11.49 -10.83 0.99
CA SER A 120 -12.31 -9.66 0.64
C SER A 120 -11.87 -8.40 1.40
N ILE A 121 -11.39 -8.55 2.64
CA ILE A 121 -10.86 -7.45 3.47
C ILE A 121 -9.52 -6.98 2.91
N LYS A 122 -8.62 -7.90 2.57
CA LYS A 122 -7.33 -7.58 1.93
C LYS A 122 -7.52 -6.82 0.62
N ILE A 123 -8.44 -7.27 -0.23
CA ILE A 123 -8.80 -6.58 -1.47
C ILE A 123 -9.38 -5.20 -1.18
N ALA A 124 -10.28 -5.10 -0.19
CA ALA A 124 -10.90 -3.83 0.20
C ALA A 124 -9.87 -2.80 0.70
N LEU A 125 -8.86 -3.25 1.44
CA LEU A 125 -7.81 -2.44 2.06
C LEU A 125 -6.54 -2.32 1.21
N GLN A 126 -6.51 -2.87 0.00
CA GLN A 126 -5.35 -2.89 -0.88
C GLN A 126 -4.68 -1.51 -1.07
N PRO A 127 -5.42 -0.38 -1.17
CA PRO A 127 -4.80 0.94 -1.26
C PRO A 127 -4.00 1.38 -0.01
N LEU A 128 -4.21 0.72 1.13
CA LEU A 128 -3.54 1.01 2.41
C LEU A 128 -2.40 0.03 2.70
N ILE A 129 -2.57 -1.24 2.38
CA ILE A 129 -1.62 -2.29 2.78
C ILE A 129 -0.44 -2.46 1.80
N GLY A 130 -0.40 -1.66 0.73
CA GLY A 130 0.66 -1.72 -0.28
C GLY A 130 0.60 -2.98 -1.14
N LEU A 131 1.46 -3.05 -2.16
CA LEU A 131 1.64 -4.28 -2.94
C LEU A 131 2.38 -5.29 -2.05
N GLY A 132 1.67 -6.32 -1.58
CA GLY A 132 2.21 -7.38 -0.72
C GLY A 132 3.32 -8.24 -1.34
N HIS A 133 3.73 -7.94 -2.58
CA HIS A 133 4.88 -8.55 -3.22
C HIS A 133 5.97 -7.49 -3.38
N ALA A 134 7.02 -7.56 -2.55
CA ALA A 134 8.28 -6.96 -2.94
C ALA A 134 8.67 -7.54 -4.31
N PRO A 135 9.14 -6.72 -5.27
CA PRO A 135 9.66 -7.26 -6.51
C PRO A 135 10.75 -8.27 -6.17
N MET A 136 10.51 -9.53 -6.52
CA MET A 136 11.50 -10.59 -6.38
C MET A 136 12.48 -10.36 -7.52
N LEU A 137 13.57 -9.67 -7.25
CA LEU A 137 14.65 -9.52 -8.21
C LEU A 137 15.27 -10.91 -8.40
N GLU A 138 15.16 -11.46 -9.61
CA GLU A 138 15.90 -12.66 -9.96
C GLU A 138 17.41 -12.39 -9.77
N PRO A 139 18.21 -13.38 -9.36
CA PRO A 139 19.65 -13.22 -9.29
C PRO A 139 20.17 -12.75 -10.66
N VAL A 140 20.69 -11.53 -10.70
CA VAL A 140 21.29 -10.97 -11.92
C VAL A 140 22.66 -11.61 -12.11
N ASP A 141 22.88 -12.26 -13.25
CA ASP A 141 24.21 -12.67 -13.68
C ASP A 141 24.97 -11.45 -14.22
N LEU A 142 25.69 -10.80 -13.32
CA LEU A 142 26.48 -9.61 -13.64
C LEU A 142 27.57 -9.89 -14.70
N GLU A 143 28.06 -11.14 -14.83
CA GLU A 143 29.03 -11.47 -15.86
C GLU A 143 28.37 -11.50 -17.24
N GLU A 144 27.17 -12.07 -17.35
CA GLU A 144 26.39 -12.08 -18.59
C GLU A 144 26.02 -10.66 -19.04
N ASP A 145 25.56 -9.81 -18.12
CA ASP A 145 25.21 -8.42 -18.41
C ASP A 145 26.42 -7.60 -18.88
N VAL A 146 27.56 -7.73 -18.19
CA VAL A 146 28.78 -7.03 -18.58
C VAL A 146 29.28 -7.52 -19.93
N ARG A 147 29.15 -8.80 -20.27
CA ARG A 147 29.47 -9.32 -21.61
C ARG A 147 28.53 -8.80 -22.68
N LEU A 148 27.23 -8.70 -22.38
CA LEU A 148 26.23 -8.17 -23.30
C LEU A 148 26.50 -6.71 -23.65
N ILE A 149 26.81 -5.89 -22.65
CA ILE A 149 27.09 -4.45 -22.82
C ILE A 149 28.49 -4.23 -23.43
N SER A 150 29.42 -5.14 -23.17
CA SER A 150 30.80 -5.08 -23.66
C SER A 150 31.04 -5.98 -24.88
N SER A 151 30.03 -6.18 -25.74
CA SER A 151 30.10 -7.10 -26.89
C SER A 151 31.24 -6.79 -27.87
N GLU A 152 31.70 -5.54 -27.89
CA GLU A 152 32.80 -5.07 -28.75
C GLU A 152 34.19 -5.32 -28.13
N LEU A 153 34.26 -5.75 -26.86
CA LEU A 153 35.52 -6.04 -26.19
C LEU A 153 35.94 -7.51 -26.41
N PRO A 154 37.25 -7.79 -26.52
CA PRO A 154 37.74 -9.16 -26.60
C PRO A 154 37.32 -9.99 -25.37
N ASN A 155 36.72 -11.16 -25.59
CA ASN A 155 36.34 -12.08 -24.52
C ASN A 155 37.51 -12.44 -23.58
N ALA A 156 38.73 -12.53 -24.10
CA ALA A 156 39.92 -12.79 -23.29
C ALA A 156 40.19 -11.68 -22.26
N ALA A 157 39.90 -10.42 -22.60
CA ALA A 157 40.05 -9.29 -21.68
C ALA A 157 38.95 -9.29 -20.61
N LEU A 158 37.72 -9.63 -21.00
CA LEU A 158 36.59 -9.79 -20.07
C LEU A 158 36.82 -10.95 -19.10
N ASP A 159 37.30 -12.10 -19.59
CA ASP A 159 37.63 -13.27 -18.76
C ASP A 159 38.75 -12.96 -17.77
N ALA A 160 39.76 -12.18 -18.19
CA ALA A 160 40.82 -11.71 -17.31
C ALA A 160 40.28 -10.74 -16.26
N PHE A 161 39.37 -9.84 -16.62
CA PHE A 161 38.72 -8.91 -15.71
C PHE A 161 37.87 -9.63 -14.64
N PHE A 162 37.01 -10.58 -15.03
CA PHE A 162 36.19 -11.35 -14.07
C PHE A 162 37.03 -12.26 -13.16
N ARG A 163 38.23 -12.65 -13.58
CA ARG A 163 39.19 -13.41 -12.78
C ARG A 163 40.12 -12.53 -11.93
N GLU A 164 39.83 -11.24 -11.84
CA GLU A 164 40.62 -10.26 -11.07
C GLU A 164 42.10 -10.23 -11.51
N ALA A 165 42.36 -10.43 -12.81
CA ALA A 165 43.71 -10.30 -13.36
C ALA A 165 44.23 -8.86 -13.20
N ARG A 166 45.55 -8.71 -13.24
CA ARG A 166 46.16 -7.40 -13.03
C ARG A 166 45.78 -6.42 -14.16
N PRO A 167 45.58 -5.12 -13.88
CA PRO A 167 45.12 -4.15 -14.88
C PRO A 167 45.99 -4.06 -16.14
N ASP A 168 47.30 -4.24 -16.02
CA ASP A 168 48.27 -4.27 -17.13
C ASP A 168 47.99 -5.44 -18.09
N GLU A 169 47.60 -6.58 -17.55
CA GLU A 169 47.28 -7.78 -18.31
C GLU A 169 45.95 -7.63 -19.05
N VAL A 170 44.93 -7.05 -18.40
CA VAL A 170 43.63 -6.73 -19.04
C VAL A 170 43.81 -5.71 -20.16
N LEU A 171 44.58 -4.64 -19.94
CA LEU A 171 44.84 -3.60 -20.95
C LEU A 171 45.62 -4.15 -22.16
N ARG A 172 46.54 -5.08 -21.94
CA ARG A 172 47.22 -5.81 -23.02
C ARG A 172 46.26 -6.63 -23.86
N LEU A 173 45.33 -7.34 -23.22
CA LEU A 173 44.31 -8.13 -23.91
C LEU A 173 43.27 -7.27 -24.65
N LEU A 174 43.09 -6.01 -24.24
CA LEU A 174 42.30 -4.99 -24.94
C LEU A 174 43.04 -4.37 -26.16
N GLY A 175 44.30 -4.72 -26.39
CA GLY A 175 45.11 -4.15 -27.49
C GLY A 175 45.61 -2.73 -27.24
N ARG A 176 45.59 -2.26 -25.98
CA ARG A 176 46.02 -0.90 -25.59
C ARG A 176 47.41 -0.83 -24.96
N ALA A 177 48.17 -1.92 -24.95
CA ALA A 177 49.45 -1.99 -24.24
C ALA A 177 50.64 -1.31 -24.95
N ASP A 178 50.48 -0.80 -26.17
CA ASP A 178 51.59 -0.25 -26.98
C ASP A 178 51.53 1.28 -27.19
N GLU A 179 50.78 2.03 -26.37
CA GLU A 179 50.86 3.50 -26.31
C GLU A 179 51.67 3.95 -25.09
N ASN A 180 53.00 3.83 -25.18
CA ASN A 180 53.97 4.53 -24.32
C ASN A 180 55.12 5.04 -25.18
#